data_AF-A0A161MGD4-F1
#
_entry.id   AF-A0A161MGD4-F1
#
_cell.length_a   1.000
_cell.length_b   1.000
_cell.length_c   1.000
_cell.angle_alpha   90.00
_cell.angle_beta   90.00
_cell.angle_gamma   90.00
#
_symmetry.space_group_name_H-M   'P 1'
#
loop_
_entity.id
_entity.type
_entity.pdbx_description
1 polymer ?
#
loop_
_entity_poly.entity_id
_entity_poly.type
_entity_poly.pdbx_seq_one_letter_code
_entity_poly.pdbx_strand_id
1 'polypeptide(L)'
;SNLHENILCGIESAITKSPSEQRVGKVMLGMAPRFKQIHHTYCSLHPHAAFIVNKHKDKLTSLFQTESITMLTLTTGLSKPFRRVEKYTNHLQELERHLEESHPDRGDTQRAVSVYKDIANACSVVRRQKEMEVEIMNGGVRGWEGQDISKMGEIIHMGSVAVGPEHRDRYLVLFPSTLLMLSASHRMSAFIYEGKLP
;
A
#
# COMPACT_ATOMS: atom_id res chain seq x y z
N SER A 1 -12.76 7.96 -11.32
CA SER A 1 -12.87 6.60 -10.73
C SER A 1 -13.95 6.65 -9.67
N ASN A 2 -15.10 6.01 -9.91
CA ASN A 2 -16.30 6.14 -9.08
C ASN A 2 -16.47 4.92 -8.15
N LEU A 3 -15.35 4.31 -7.71
CA LEU A 3 -15.37 3.06 -6.94
C LEU A 3 -16.22 3.19 -5.66
N HIS A 4 -15.97 4.23 -4.86
CA HIS A 4 -16.66 4.40 -3.58
C HIS A 4 -18.13 4.79 -3.75
N GLU A 5 -18.49 5.51 -4.83
CA GLU A 5 -19.88 5.79 -5.19
C GLU A 5 -20.62 4.50 -5.57
N ASN A 6 -19.99 3.62 -6.35
CA ASN A 6 -20.56 2.32 -6.71
C ASN A 6 -20.75 1.41 -5.48
N ILE A 7 -19.79 1.42 -4.55
CA ILE A 7 -19.90 0.70 -3.28
C ILE A 7 -21.06 1.26 -2.46
N LEU A 8 -21.15 2.58 -2.34
CA LEU A 8 -22.22 3.24 -1.58
C LEU A 8 -23.59 2.88 -2.17
N CYS A 9 -23.77 3.07 -3.48
CA CYS A 9 -25.02 2.76 -4.17
C CYS A 9 -25.40 1.26 -4.04
N GLY A 10 -24.42 0.37 -4.14
CA GLY A 10 -24.65 -1.07 -3.96
C GLY A 10 -25.09 -1.43 -2.53
N ILE A 11 -24.51 -0.77 -1.51
CA ILE A 11 -24.90 -0.96 -0.11
C ILE A 11 -26.29 -0.37 0.14
N GLU A 12 -26.55 0.86 -0.32
CA GLU A 12 -27.86 1.52 -0.20
C GLU A 12 -28.98 0.69 -0.83
N SER A 13 -28.73 0.10 -2.00
CA SER A 13 -29.68 -0.81 -2.65
C SER A 13 -29.87 -2.14 -1.90
N ALA A 14 -28.86 -2.60 -1.16
CA ALA A 14 -28.97 -3.84 -0.38
C ALA A 14 -29.79 -3.64 0.90
N ILE A 15 -29.63 -2.50 1.59
CA ILE A 15 -30.28 -2.24 2.87
C ILE A 15 -31.76 -1.85 2.75
N THR A 16 -32.24 -1.47 1.56
CA THR A 16 -33.67 -1.19 1.32
C THR A 16 -34.51 -2.46 1.21
N LYS A 17 -33.88 -3.64 1.13
CA LYS A 17 -34.55 -4.93 1.06
C LYS A 17 -34.98 -5.43 2.45
N SER A 18 -35.88 -6.42 2.46
CA SER A 18 -36.24 -7.11 3.70
C SER A 18 -35.01 -7.73 4.37
N PRO A 19 -34.96 -7.86 5.71
CA PRO A 19 -33.75 -8.30 6.43
C PRO A 19 -33.12 -9.57 5.86
N SER A 20 -33.91 -10.60 5.54
CA SER A 20 -33.43 -11.86 4.96
C SER A 20 -32.84 -11.74 3.55
N GLU A 21 -33.07 -10.63 2.87
CA GLU A 21 -32.62 -10.35 1.50
C GLU A 21 -31.49 -9.31 1.44
N GLN A 22 -31.02 -8.81 2.59
CA GLN A 22 -29.93 -7.83 2.64
C GLN A 22 -28.58 -8.53 2.39
N ARG A 23 -27.98 -8.32 1.22
CA ARG A 23 -26.77 -9.04 0.78
C ARG A 23 -25.53 -8.15 0.67
N VAL A 24 -25.17 -7.48 1.76
CA VAL A 24 -24.06 -6.52 1.81
C VAL A 24 -22.70 -7.21 1.61
N GLY A 25 -22.47 -8.36 2.23
CA GLY A 25 -21.27 -9.18 2.05
C GLY A 25 -21.08 -9.57 0.59
N LYS A 26 -22.15 -10.01 -0.08
CA LYS A 26 -22.13 -10.31 -1.52
C LYS A 26 -21.76 -9.10 -2.38
N VAL A 27 -22.32 -7.93 -2.10
CA VAL A 27 -21.99 -6.67 -2.80
C VAL A 27 -20.50 -6.35 -2.65
N MET A 28 -19.99 -6.43 -1.42
CA MET A 28 -18.58 -6.12 -1.12
C MET A 28 -17.63 -7.10 -1.80
N LEU A 29 -17.93 -8.40 -1.82
CA LEU A 29 -17.16 -9.39 -2.59
C LEU A 29 -17.12 -9.07 -4.08
N GLY A 30 -18.25 -8.69 -4.67
CA GLY A 30 -18.32 -8.31 -6.08
C GLY A 30 -17.44 -7.11 -6.42
N MET A 31 -17.24 -6.19 -5.48
CA MET A 31 -16.41 -4.98 -5.66
C MET A 31 -14.93 -5.21 -5.34
N ALA A 32 -14.59 -6.30 -4.64
CA ALA A 32 -13.25 -6.54 -4.12
C ALA A 32 -12.13 -6.54 -5.19
N PRO A 33 -12.28 -7.15 -6.39
CA PRO A 33 -11.23 -7.13 -7.41
C PRO A 33 -10.87 -5.72 -7.88
N ARG A 34 -11.89 -4.89 -8.14
CA ARG A 34 -11.71 -3.50 -8.58
C ARG A 34 -11.14 -2.64 -7.46
N PHE A 35 -11.58 -2.89 -6.22
CA PHE A 35 -11.04 -2.25 -5.04
C PHE A 35 -9.55 -2.56 -4.87
N LYS A 36 -9.17 -3.84 -4.95
CA LYS A 36 -7.78 -4.31 -4.89
C LYS A 36 -6.91 -3.61 -5.93
N GLN A 37 -7.34 -3.58 -7.19
CA GLN A 37 -6.59 -2.96 -8.27
C GLN A 37 -6.30 -1.48 -8.01
N ILE A 38 -7.34 -0.70 -7.70
CA ILE A 38 -7.22 0.75 -7.50
C ILE A 38 -6.34 1.07 -6.29
N HIS A 39 -6.58 0.39 -5.16
CA HIS A 39 -5.81 0.64 -3.94
C HIS A 39 -4.37 0.14 -4.05
N HIS A 40 -4.12 -0.95 -4.78
CA HIS A 40 -2.76 -1.40 -5.07
C HIS A 40 -1.99 -0.33 -5.84
N THR A 41 -2.53 0.18 -6.94
CA THR A 41 -1.90 1.25 -7.73
C THR A 41 -1.66 2.52 -6.91
N TYR A 42 -2.63 2.92 -6.08
CA TYR A 42 -2.44 4.08 -5.20
C TYR A 42 -1.31 3.85 -4.20
N CYS A 43 -1.29 2.69 -3.54
CA CYS A 43 -0.28 2.36 -2.53
C CYS A 43 1.12 2.20 -3.13
N SER A 44 1.24 1.76 -4.39
CA SER A 44 2.53 1.68 -5.07
C SER A 44 3.10 3.05 -5.46
N LEU A 45 2.23 4.04 -5.73
CA LEU A 45 2.64 5.39 -6.13
C LEU A 45 2.78 6.36 -4.94
N HIS A 46 2.07 6.09 -3.84
CA HIS A 46 2.04 6.97 -2.67
C HIS A 46 3.44 7.30 -2.12
N PRO A 47 4.39 6.35 -1.94
CA PRO A 47 5.71 6.67 -1.39
C PRO A 47 6.49 7.69 -2.22
N HIS A 48 6.41 7.58 -3.56
CA HIS A 48 7.03 8.55 -4.45
C HIS A 48 6.36 9.93 -4.36
N ALA A 49 5.02 9.97 -4.30
CA ALA A 49 4.29 11.21 -4.09
C ALA A 49 4.65 11.88 -2.74
N ALA A 50 4.73 11.10 -1.66
CA ALA A 50 5.14 11.55 -0.34
C ALA A 50 6.58 12.11 -0.35
N PHE A 51 7.49 11.47 -1.08
CA PHE A 51 8.85 11.96 -1.27
C PHE A 51 8.88 13.32 -1.98
N ILE A 52 8.14 13.48 -3.09
CA ILE A 52 8.06 14.76 -3.81
C ILE A 52 7.48 15.86 -2.90
N VAL A 53 6.41 15.56 -2.17
CA VAL A 53 5.79 16.49 -1.22
C VAL A 53 6.78 16.93 -0.15
N ASN A 54 7.57 15.99 0.39
CA ASN A 54 8.59 16.32 1.39
C ASN A 54 9.76 17.12 0.79
N LYS A 55 10.23 16.75 -0.41
CA LYS A 55 11.30 17.45 -1.14
C LYS A 55 10.97 18.91 -1.43
N HIS A 56 9.69 19.22 -1.68
CA HIS A 56 9.22 20.58 -1.99
C HIS A 56 8.44 21.24 -0.84
N LYS A 57 8.61 20.74 0.39
CA LYS A 57 7.83 21.16 1.56
C LYS A 57 7.80 22.67 1.77
N ASP A 58 8.92 23.37 1.64
CA ASP A 58 8.98 24.82 1.90
C ASP A 58 8.20 25.62 0.86
N LYS A 59 8.34 25.27 -0.42
CA LYS A 59 7.58 25.88 -1.52
C LYS A 59 6.09 25.57 -1.43
N LEU A 60 5.72 24.36 -1.04
CA LEU A 60 4.32 24.00 -0.82
C LEU A 60 3.73 24.76 0.37
N THR A 61 4.50 24.90 1.44
CA THR A 61 4.07 25.63 2.65
C THR A 61 3.79 27.09 2.33
N SER A 62 4.63 27.76 1.53
CA SER A 62 4.37 29.15 1.13
C SER A 62 3.13 29.30 0.24
N LEU A 63 2.86 28.37 -0.67
CA LEU A 63 1.65 28.37 -1.50
C LEU A 63 0.37 28.13 -0.69
N PHE A 64 0.43 27.30 0.35
CA PHE A 64 -0.75 26.97 1.15
C PHE A 64 -1.11 28.04 2.18
N GLN A 65 -0.21 28.98 2.48
CA GLN A 65 -0.51 30.14 3.34
C GLN A 65 -1.70 30.95 2.82
N THR A 66 -1.89 31.01 1.51
CA THR A 66 -3.02 31.69 0.86
C THR A 66 -4.35 30.91 0.92
N GLU A 67 -4.33 29.61 1.19
CA GLU A 67 -5.52 28.73 1.09
C GLU A 67 -5.96 28.08 2.41
N SER A 68 -5.35 28.46 3.55
CA SER A 68 -5.58 27.80 4.87
C SER A 68 -5.32 26.28 4.88
N ILE A 69 -4.57 25.77 3.89
CA ILE A 69 -4.16 24.37 3.83
C ILE A 69 -2.87 24.21 4.63
N THR A 70 -2.71 23.11 5.35
CA THR A 70 -1.45 22.80 6.03
C THR A 70 -0.79 21.58 5.41
N MET A 71 0.53 21.47 5.55
CA MET A 71 1.25 20.24 5.17
C MET A 71 0.72 19.00 5.89
N LEU A 72 0.21 19.15 7.11
CA LEU A 72 -0.45 18.08 7.84
C LEU A 72 -1.77 17.67 7.15
N THR A 73 -2.57 18.63 6.71
CA THR A 73 -3.80 18.37 5.95
C THR A 73 -3.51 17.63 4.65
N LEU A 74 -2.46 18.03 3.91
CA LEU A 74 -2.04 17.39 2.67
C LEU A 74 -1.58 15.95 2.90
N THR A 75 -0.62 15.75 3.80
CA THR A 75 -0.07 14.41 4.11
C THR A 75 -1.13 13.47 4.69
N THR A 76 -2.01 13.99 5.56
CA THR A 76 -3.17 13.23 6.07
C THR A 76 -4.13 12.89 4.95
N GLY A 77 -4.41 13.82 4.03
CA GLY A 77 -5.26 13.60 2.85
C GLY A 77 -4.76 12.46 1.97
N LEU A 78 -3.46 12.48 1.63
CA LEU A 78 -2.80 11.42 0.86
C LEU A 78 -2.79 10.07 1.58
N SER A 79 -2.86 10.08 2.91
CA SER A 79 -2.95 8.84 3.69
C SER A 79 -4.35 8.19 3.72
N LYS A 80 -5.40 8.94 3.39
CA LYS A 80 -6.79 8.48 3.55
C LYS A 80 -7.11 7.21 2.76
N PRO A 81 -6.71 7.05 1.49
CA PRO A 81 -7.11 5.89 0.69
C PRO A 81 -6.66 4.56 1.30
N PHE A 82 -5.44 4.44 1.81
CA PHE A 82 -5.00 3.19 2.43
C PHE A 82 -5.58 2.96 3.82
N ARG A 83 -5.76 4.01 4.64
CA ARG A 83 -6.46 3.88 5.94
C ARG A 83 -7.92 3.45 5.77
N ARG A 84 -8.56 3.81 4.66
CA ARG A 84 -9.94 3.44 4.37
C ARG A 84 -10.09 1.93 4.14
N VAL A 85 -9.07 1.25 3.60
CA VAL A 85 -9.10 -0.20 3.37
C VAL A 85 -9.28 -0.96 4.69
N GLU A 86 -8.51 -0.59 5.71
CA GLU A 86 -8.59 -1.18 7.05
C GLU A 86 -9.98 -1.03 7.67
N LYS A 87 -10.65 0.11 7.43
CA LYS A 87 -12.01 0.35 7.96
C LYS A 87 -13.05 -0.61 7.40
N TYR A 88 -12.96 -0.99 6.12
CA TYR A 88 -13.93 -1.92 5.52
C TYR A 88 -13.90 -3.29 6.20
N THR A 89 -12.71 -3.77 6.56
CA THR A 89 -12.56 -5.00 7.35
C THR A 89 -13.31 -4.92 8.67
N ASN A 90 -13.14 -3.83 9.42
CA ASN A 90 -13.78 -3.65 10.73
C ASN A 90 -15.30 -3.58 10.59
N HIS A 91 -15.82 -2.83 9.62
CA HIS A 91 -17.27 -2.73 9.38
C HIS A 91 -17.88 -4.08 8.96
N LEU A 92 -17.19 -4.84 8.09
CA LEU A 92 -17.66 -6.16 7.67
C LEU A 92 -17.63 -7.18 8.82
N GLN A 93 -16.61 -7.09 9.69
CA GLN A 93 -16.51 -7.95 10.87
C GLN A 93 -17.61 -7.63 11.87
N GLU A 94 -17.95 -6.36 12.03
CA GLU A 94 -19.07 -5.94 12.88
C GLU A 94 -20.42 -6.38 12.30
N LEU A 95 -20.59 -6.27 10.98
CA LEU A 95 -21.77 -6.79 10.30
C LEU A 95 -21.92 -8.29 10.51
N GLU A 96 -20.84 -9.07 10.31
CA GLU A 96 -20.86 -10.53 10.49
C GLU A 96 -21.32 -10.95 11.87
N ARG A 97 -20.89 -10.24 12.92
CA ARG A 97 -21.29 -10.50 14.32
C ARG A 97 -22.78 -10.33 14.59
N HIS A 98 -23.47 -9.53 13.78
CA HIS A 98 -24.89 -9.24 13.93
C HIS A 98 -25.77 -10.02 12.94
N LEU A 99 -25.18 -10.83 12.07
CA LEU A 99 -25.92 -11.71 11.18
C LEU A 99 -26.23 -13.04 11.87
N GLU A 100 -27.49 -13.45 11.81
CA GLU A 100 -27.91 -14.79 12.24
C GLU A 100 -27.16 -15.88 11.47
N GLU A 101 -26.91 -17.03 12.11
CA GLU A 101 -26.18 -18.14 11.48
C GLU A 101 -26.85 -18.64 10.20
N SER A 102 -28.18 -18.64 10.16
CA SER A 102 -29.02 -19.01 9.01
C SER A 102 -29.08 -17.94 7.92
N HIS A 103 -28.56 -16.73 8.17
CA HIS A 103 -28.69 -15.63 7.24
C HIS A 103 -27.90 -15.93 5.94
N PRO A 104 -28.53 -15.81 4.75
CA PRO A 104 -27.92 -16.26 3.51
C PRO A 104 -26.69 -15.43 3.08
N ASP A 105 -26.48 -14.26 3.68
CA ASP A 105 -25.29 -13.42 3.46
C ASP A 105 -24.14 -13.72 4.42
N ARG A 106 -24.35 -14.47 5.50
CA ARG A 106 -23.34 -14.60 6.56
C ARG A 106 -22.02 -15.14 6.04
N GLY A 107 -22.05 -16.19 5.22
CA GLY A 107 -20.86 -16.74 4.57
C GLY A 107 -20.21 -15.79 3.56
N ASP A 108 -21.00 -14.98 2.84
CA ASP A 108 -20.47 -13.95 1.94
C ASP A 108 -19.75 -12.85 2.74
N THR A 109 -20.34 -12.40 3.85
CA THR A 109 -19.75 -11.40 4.75
C THR A 109 -18.46 -11.91 5.40
N GLN A 110 -18.45 -13.16 5.89
CA GLN A 110 -17.23 -13.76 6.46
C GLN A 110 -16.10 -13.82 5.42
N ARG A 111 -16.40 -14.22 4.17
CA ARG A 111 -15.41 -14.21 3.09
C ARG A 111 -14.97 -12.79 2.75
N ALA A 112 -15.88 -11.82 2.73
CA ALA A 112 -15.56 -10.42 2.50
C ALA A 112 -14.57 -9.88 3.54
N VAL A 113 -14.73 -10.23 4.82
CA VAL A 113 -13.77 -9.87 5.88
C VAL A 113 -12.36 -10.36 5.52
N SER A 114 -12.21 -11.64 5.18
CA SER A 114 -10.90 -12.21 4.82
C SER A 114 -10.30 -11.53 3.59
N VAL A 115 -11.10 -11.36 2.53
CA VAL A 115 -10.63 -10.72 1.28
C VAL A 115 -10.18 -9.27 1.52
N TYR A 116 -10.92 -8.49 2.29
CA TYR A 116 -10.52 -7.10 2.58
C TYR A 116 -9.32 -7.00 3.53
N LYS A 117 -9.12 -7.97 4.44
CA LYS A 117 -7.86 -8.11 5.21
C LYS A 117 -6.68 -8.36 4.27
N ASP A 118 -6.82 -9.29 3.34
CA ASP A 118 -5.75 -9.60 2.38
C ASP A 118 -5.42 -8.42 1.48
N ILE A 119 -6.42 -7.66 1.04
CA ILE A 119 -6.20 -6.41 0.28
C ILE A 119 -5.45 -5.39 1.14
N ALA A 120 -5.85 -5.17 2.39
CA ALA A 120 -5.18 -4.24 3.30
C ALA A 120 -3.70 -4.62 3.48
N ASN A 121 -3.44 -5.91 3.71
CA ASN A 121 -2.10 -6.45 3.87
C ASN A 121 -1.26 -6.28 2.60
N ALA A 122 -1.79 -6.63 1.43
CA ALA A 122 -1.10 -6.46 0.15
C ALA A 122 -0.77 -4.98 -0.13
N CYS A 123 -1.70 -4.06 0.15
CA CYS A 123 -1.49 -2.62 0.06
C CYS A 123 -0.38 -2.12 1.01
N SER A 124 -0.33 -2.64 2.24
CA SER A 124 0.72 -2.31 3.20
C SER A 124 2.09 -2.79 2.73
N VAL A 125 2.18 -4.04 2.27
CA VAL A 125 3.42 -4.64 1.76
C VAL A 125 3.96 -3.87 0.56
N VAL A 126 3.14 -3.61 -0.46
CA VAL A 126 3.60 -2.88 -1.64
C VAL A 126 4.02 -1.45 -1.31
N ARG A 127 3.32 -0.78 -0.39
CA ARG A 127 3.70 0.57 0.05
C ARG A 127 5.07 0.55 0.74
N ARG A 128 5.28 -0.39 1.67
CA ARG A 128 6.57 -0.54 2.37
C ARG A 128 7.71 -0.88 1.41
N GLN A 129 7.45 -1.74 0.43
CA GLN A 129 8.42 -2.05 -0.62
C GLN A 129 8.80 -0.80 -1.41
N LYS A 130 7.82 -0.01 -1.85
CA LYS A 130 8.04 1.24 -2.59
C LYS A 130 8.66 2.34 -1.75
N GLU A 131 8.43 2.37 -0.43
CA GLU A 131 9.15 3.26 0.50
C GLU A 131 10.66 2.94 0.50
N MET A 132 11.02 1.66 0.56
CA MET A 132 12.44 1.23 0.50
C MET A 132 13.08 1.53 -0.87
N GLU A 133 12.36 1.28 -1.97
CA GLU A 133 12.85 1.62 -3.32
C GLU A 133 13.15 3.13 -3.44
N VAL A 134 12.25 3.99 -2.94
CA VAL A 134 12.45 5.44 -2.93
C VAL A 134 13.65 5.82 -2.06
N GLU A 135 13.84 5.20 -0.90
CA GLU A 135 14.99 5.44 -0.04
C GLU A 135 16.32 5.09 -0.75
N ILE A 136 16.38 3.92 -1.38
CA ILE A 136 17.55 3.46 -2.14
C ILE A 136 17.89 4.45 -3.27
N MET A 137 16.89 4.83 -4.07
CA MET A 137 17.08 5.72 -5.22
C MET A 137 17.49 7.15 -4.85
N ASN A 138 17.27 7.57 -3.61
CA ASN A 138 17.52 8.95 -3.16
C ASN A 138 18.63 9.07 -2.10
N GLY A 139 19.59 8.13 -2.10
CA GLY A 139 20.83 8.24 -1.32
C GLY A 139 20.84 7.46 0.01
N GLY A 140 19.89 6.53 0.22
CA GLY A 140 19.82 5.71 1.42
C GLY A 140 20.82 4.55 1.53
N VAL A 141 21.75 4.42 0.57
CA VAL A 141 22.73 3.32 0.52
C VAL A 141 24.10 3.78 1.02
N ARG A 142 24.54 3.22 2.15
CA ARG A 142 25.87 3.47 2.72
C ARG A 142 26.93 2.65 2.00
N GLY A 143 28.12 3.23 1.86
CA GLY A 143 29.24 2.57 1.18
C GLY A 143 28.99 2.35 -0.31
N TRP A 144 28.09 3.13 -0.92
CA TRP A 144 27.81 3.03 -2.35
C TRP A 144 29.07 3.30 -3.18
N GLU A 145 29.33 2.43 -4.15
CA GLU A 145 30.48 2.52 -5.06
C GLU A 145 30.02 2.60 -6.52
N GLY A 146 30.72 3.40 -7.33
CA GLY A 146 30.48 3.51 -8.77
C GLY A 146 29.64 4.72 -9.17
N GLN A 147 28.87 4.57 -10.25
CA GLN A 147 28.05 5.66 -10.79
C GLN A 147 26.89 6.01 -9.87
N ASP A 148 26.35 7.21 -10.03
CA ASP A 148 25.11 7.63 -9.37
C ASP A 148 24.01 6.56 -9.58
N ILE A 149 23.36 6.13 -8.50
CA ILE A 149 22.34 5.08 -8.52
C ILE A 149 21.16 5.43 -9.44
N SER A 150 20.87 6.72 -9.62
CA SER A 150 19.86 7.20 -10.57
C SER A 150 20.17 6.80 -12.02
N LYS A 151 21.44 6.59 -12.37
CA LYS A 151 21.86 6.14 -13.71
C LYS A 151 21.64 4.66 -13.95
N MET A 152 21.25 3.88 -12.93
CA MET A 152 20.93 2.46 -13.09
C MET A 152 19.53 2.24 -13.68
N GLY A 153 18.72 3.29 -13.82
CA GLY A 153 17.33 3.18 -14.30
C GLY A 153 16.34 2.90 -13.16
N GLU A 154 15.14 2.48 -13.53
CA GLU A 154 14.09 2.17 -12.55
C GLU A 154 14.28 0.79 -11.92
N ILE A 155 13.91 0.66 -10.65
CA ILE A 155 13.88 -0.64 -9.98
C ILE A 155 12.73 -1.47 -10.57
N ILE A 156 13.07 -2.60 -11.19
CA ILE A 156 12.12 -3.57 -11.74
C ILE A 156 11.52 -4.40 -10.61
N HIS A 157 12.37 -4.84 -9.69
CA HIS A 157 11.94 -5.65 -8.55
C HIS A 157 12.88 -5.50 -7.36
N MET A 158 12.34 -5.66 -6.15
CA MET A 158 13.14 -5.72 -4.93
C MET A 158 12.60 -6.80 -3.99
N GLY A 159 13.47 -7.64 -3.43
CA GLY A 159 13.06 -8.67 -2.48
C GLY A 159 14.14 -9.01 -1.46
N SER A 160 13.71 -9.49 -0.30
CA SER A 160 14.61 -10.07 0.71
C SER A 160 14.86 -11.54 0.39
N VAL A 161 16.11 -11.97 0.45
CA VAL A 161 16.55 -13.34 0.19
C VAL A 161 17.58 -13.76 1.24
N ALA A 162 17.57 -15.05 1.60
CA ALA A 162 18.62 -15.64 2.44
C ALA A 162 19.76 -16.13 1.54
N VAL A 163 20.97 -15.62 1.76
CA VAL A 163 22.14 -15.92 0.92
C VAL A 163 23.18 -16.72 1.69
N GLY A 164 23.74 -17.73 1.02
CA GLY A 164 24.83 -18.56 1.54
C GLY A 164 24.40 -19.58 2.60
N PRO A 165 25.36 -20.42 3.07
CA PRO A 165 25.10 -21.49 4.03
C PRO A 165 24.67 -20.97 5.42
N GLU A 166 25.01 -19.73 5.74
CA GLU A 166 24.62 -19.07 6.99
C GLU A 166 23.25 -18.38 6.91
N HIS A 167 22.54 -18.51 5.77
CA HIS A 167 21.21 -17.91 5.56
C HIS A 167 21.14 -16.41 5.92
N ARG A 168 22.12 -15.63 5.49
CA ARG A 168 22.14 -14.21 5.83
C ARG A 168 21.10 -13.46 5.02
N ASP A 169 20.26 -12.67 5.69
CA ASP A 169 19.27 -11.84 5.02
C ASP A 169 19.94 -10.74 4.18
N ARG A 170 19.58 -10.69 2.90
CA ARG A 170 20.02 -9.69 1.92
C ARG A 170 18.84 -9.18 1.12
N TYR A 171 18.95 -7.95 0.66
CA TYR A 171 18.03 -7.39 -0.32
C TYR A 171 18.67 -7.46 -1.70
N LEU A 172 17.94 -8.05 -2.65
CA LEU A 172 18.27 -7.98 -4.06
C LEU A 172 17.39 -6.92 -4.72
N VAL A 173 18.02 -5.99 -5.42
CA VAL A 173 17.37 -4.89 -6.14
C VAL A 173 17.72 -5.03 -7.61
N LEU A 174 16.73 -5.39 -8.42
CA LEU A 174 16.89 -5.60 -9.85
C LEU A 174 16.67 -4.30 -10.61
N PHE A 175 17.70 -3.87 -11.33
CA PHE A 175 17.66 -2.82 -12.34
C PHE A 175 17.68 -3.44 -13.75
N PRO A 176 17.42 -2.69 -14.83
CA PRO A 176 17.37 -3.22 -16.19
C PRO A 176 18.61 -3.97 -16.66
N SER A 177 19.79 -3.61 -16.15
CA SER A 177 21.07 -4.17 -16.57
C SER A 177 22.00 -4.55 -15.41
N THR A 178 21.48 -4.62 -14.18
CA THR A 178 22.31 -4.89 -13.00
C THR A 178 21.45 -5.40 -11.86
N LEU A 179 21.94 -6.41 -11.15
CA LEU A 179 21.35 -6.86 -9.89
C LEU A 179 22.21 -6.36 -8.73
N LEU A 180 21.62 -5.51 -7.90
CA LEU A 180 22.28 -4.91 -6.74
C LEU A 180 21.98 -5.73 -5.49
N MET A 181 23.01 -6.00 -4.68
CA MET A 181 22.88 -6.68 -3.39
C MET A 181 23.16 -5.72 -2.24
N LEU A 182 22.22 -5.65 -1.30
CA LEU A 182 22.28 -4.80 -0.12
C LEU A 182 22.07 -5.61 1.16
N SER A 183 22.63 -5.15 2.27
CA SER A 183 22.21 -5.58 3.62
C SER A 183 21.53 -4.44 4.36
N ALA A 184 20.68 -4.79 5.34
CA ALA A 184 20.11 -3.80 6.25
C ALA A 184 21.06 -3.60 7.42
N SER A 185 21.22 -2.36 7.89
CA SER A 185 21.96 -2.08 9.13
C SER A 185 21.33 -2.81 10.32
N HIS A 186 22.09 -3.06 11.39
CA HIS A 186 21.58 -3.73 12.60
C HIS A 186 20.32 -3.08 13.19
N ARG A 187 20.13 -1.76 12.99
CA ARG A 187 18.96 -1.01 13.47
C ARG A 187 17.89 -0.83 12.39
N MET A 188 18.03 -1.48 11.23
CA MET A 188 17.17 -1.32 10.05
C MET A 188 16.97 0.14 9.62
N SER A 189 18.00 0.97 9.83
CA SER A 189 17.93 2.42 9.64
C SER A 189 18.63 2.90 8.36
N ALA A 190 19.26 1.99 7.62
CA ALA A 190 19.90 2.26 6.34
C ALA A 190 20.19 0.95 5.60
N PHE A 191 20.30 1.05 4.28
CA PHE A 191 20.86 -0.02 3.46
C PHE A 191 22.38 0.14 3.34
N ILE A 192 23.09 -0.98 3.24
CA ILE A 192 24.54 -1.05 3.10
C ILE A 192 24.83 -1.77 1.79
N TYR A 193 25.67 -1.17 0.94
CA TYR A 193 26.12 -1.78 -0.31
C TYR A 193 26.99 -3.01 -0.03
N GLU A 194 26.67 -4.14 -0.66
CA GLU A 194 27.51 -5.35 -0.57
C GLU A 194 28.08 -5.81 -1.92
N GLY A 195 27.61 -5.23 -3.02
CA GLY A 195 28.10 -5.55 -4.35
C GLY A 195 27.01 -5.51 -5.41
N LYS A 196 27.43 -5.70 -6.66
CA LYS A 196 26.54 -5.79 -7.81
C LYS A 196 26.95 -6.95 -8.70
N LEU A 197 25.96 -7.61 -9.26
CA LEU A 197 26.09 -8.66 -10.26
C LEU A 197 25.69 -8.07 -11.62
N PRO A 198 26.43 -8.35 -12.71
CA PRO A 198 26.06 -7.93 -14.06
C PRO A 198 24.66 -8.42 -14.46
#